data_AF-A0A662JNX1-F1
#
_entry.id   AF-A0A662JNX1-F1
#
_cell.length_a   1.000
_cell.length_b   1.000
_cell.length_c   1.000
_cell.angle_alpha   90.00
_cell.angle_beta   90.00
_cell.angle_gamma   90.00
#
_symmetry.space_group_name_H-M   'P 1'
#
loop_
_entity.id
_entity.type
_entity.pdbx_description
1 polymer ?
#
loop_
_entity_poly.entity_id
_entity_poly.type
_entity_poly.pdbx_seq_one_letter_code
_entity_poly.pdbx_strand_id
1 'polypeptide(L)'
;MIAKLSEYVRRRKDIALFLEDIYLKGISEVMPFITNEVTYPELAFYFGDNVERVLDTLQKDGIVRAYVVDRVLRCPDCGTMNIRTRYLCPSCKSFNVEKVSLIEHLMCGYIGSSMSFKKIEDQQICPRCGRTLKTLGVDWRIIGSTFECYDCGYMFDEPKVSHICIPNNHVFEPTTSKYEAVYKYVIEEEVLKLVSEGYLINATVAHVLEDLGFKVTIEGILKGLSGVDHRFKILGVKEDKVV
;
A
#
# COMPACT_ATOMS: atom_id res chain seq x y z
N MET A 1 -8.88 25.57 -9.64
CA MET A 1 -7.56 24.95 -9.77
C MET A 1 -6.42 25.96 -9.95
N ILE A 2 -6.45 26.78 -11.00
CA ILE A 2 -5.48 27.85 -11.35
C ILE A 2 -4.89 28.62 -10.15
N ALA A 3 -5.73 29.20 -9.28
CA ALA A 3 -5.26 29.96 -8.12
C ALA A 3 -4.40 29.14 -7.15
N LYS A 4 -4.72 27.84 -6.96
CA LYS A 4 -3.94 26.95 -6.10
C LYS A 4 -2.58 26.61 -6.70
N LEU A 5 -2.55 26.30 -8.00
CA LEU A 5 -1.29 26.07 -8.70
C LEU A 5 -0.38 27.30 -8.66
N SER A 6 -0.94 28.50 -8.82
CA SER A 6 -0.22 29.77 -8.60
C SER A 6 0.32 29.91 -7.17
N GLU A 7 -0.47 29.52 -6.15
CA GLU A 7 -0.01 29.54 -4.77
C GLU A 7 1.17 28.57 -4.55
N TYR A 8 1.12 27.37 -5.13
CA TYR A 8 2.24 26.44 -5.03
C TYR A 8 3.52 26.98 -5.66
N VAL A 9 3.45 27.60 -6.83
CA VAL A 9 4.62 28.25 -7.44
C VAL A 9 5.27 29.28 -6.50
N ARG A 10 4.45 30.03 -5.75
CA ARG A 10 4.93 31.06 -4.81
C ARG A 10 5.44 30.48 -3.49
N ARG A 11 4.73 29.49 -2.91
CA ARG A 11 4.93 29.06 -1.52
C ARG A 11 5.38 27.61 -1.35
N ARG A 12 5.19 26.77 -2.35
CA ARG A 12 5.46 25.32 -2.36
C ARG A 12 6.10 24.90 -3.68
N LYS A 13 7.28 25.45 -3.95
CA LYS A 13 8.06 25.19 -5.18
C LYS A 13 8.35 23.71 -5.38
N ASP A 14 8.48 22.96 -4.28
CA ASP A 14 8.58 21.49 -4.26
C ASP A 14 7.39 20.82 -4.95
N ILE A 15 6.16 21.25 -4.66
CA ILE A 15 4.95 20.70 -5.31
C ILE A 15 4.90 21.11 -6.78
N ALA A 16 5.20 22.37 -7.10
CA ALA A 16 5.19 22.83 -8.50
C ALA A 16 6.22 22.06 -9.36
N LEU A 17 7.43 21.85 -8.83
CA LEU A 17 8.47 21.04 -9.48
C LEU A 17 8.05 19.58 -9.64
N PHE A 18 7.45 18.98 -8.62
CA PHE A 18 6.90 17.63 -8.69
C PHE A 18 5.88 17.51 -9.83
N LEU A 19 4.90 18.43 -9.91
CA LEU A 19 3.85 18.38 -10.93
C LEU A 19 4.38 18.56 -12.36
N GLU A 20 5.39 19.42 -12.57
CA GLU A 20 6.07 19.57 -13.86
C GLU A 20 6.83 18.28 -14.24
N ASP A 21 7.61 17.73 -13.31
CA ASP A 21 8.44 16.56 -13.60
C ASP A 21 7.62 15.28 -13.85
N ILE A 22 6.58 15.02 -13.06
CA ILE A 22 5.73 13.83 -13.28
C ILE A 22 5.00 13.92 -14.62
N TYR A 23 4.56 15.13 -15.01
CA TYR A 23 3.97 15.34 -16.33
C TYR A 23 4.97 15.04 -17.45
N LEU A 24 6.21 15.56 -17.35
CA LEU A 24 7.28 15.30 -18.33
C LEU A 24 7.66 13.82 -18.41
N LYS A 25 7.55 13.08 -17.31
CA LYS A 25 7.76 11.62 -17.25
C LYS A 25 6.56 10.80 -17.73
N GLY A 26 5.42 11.43 -18.04
CA GLY A 26 4.20 10.75 -18.42
C GLY A 26 3.54 9.97 -17.27
N ILE A 27 3.84 10.34 -16.03
CA ILE A 27 3.29 9.71 -14.82
C ILE A 27 1.99 10.43 -14.45
N SER A 28 0.88 9.70 -14.50
CA SER A 28 -0.45 10.18 -14.09
C SER A 28 -0.92 9.61 -12.75
N GLU A 29 -0.24 8.58 -12.24
CA GLU A 29 -0.56 7.94 -10.97
C GLU A 29 0.72 7.63 -10.18
N VAL A 30 0.62 7.78 -8.87
CA VAL A 30 1.69 7.50 -7.91
C VAL A 30 1.29 6.25 -7.14
N MET A 31 2.11 5.21 -7.27
CA MET A 31 1.87 3.92 -6.63
C MET A 31 2.61 3.82 -5.29
N PRO A 32 1.99 3.20 -4.27
CA PRO A 32 2.70 2.87 -3.04
C PRO A 32 3.66 1.70 -3.29
N PHE A 33 4.78 1.70 -2.57
CA PHE A 33 5.64 0.54 -2.42
C PHE A 33 5.41 -0.07 -1.03
N ILE A 34 4.87 -1.29 -1.00
CA ILE A 34 4.43 -1.99 0.21
C ILE A 34 5.43 -3.09 0.54
N THR A 35 6.09 -2.97 1.68
CA THR A 35 6.96 -4.01 2.25
C THR A 35 6.60 -4.21 3.73
N ASN A 36 7.55 -4.04 4.65
CA ASN A 36 7.28 -3.91 6.07
C ASN A 36 6.75 -2.51 6.44
N GLU A 37 6.75 -1.60 5.48
CA GLU A 37 6.22 -0.24 5.56
C GLU A 37 5.54 0.14 4.23
N VAL A 38 4.67 1.14 4.27
CA VAL A 38 4.06 1.75 3.07
C VAL A 38 4.81 3.03 2.77
N THR A 39 5.38 3.12 1.57
CA THR A 39 6.17 4.29 1.14
C THR A 39 5.76 4.73 -0.25
N TYR A 40 6.12 5.96 -0.63
CA TYR A 40 5.95 6.48 -1.99
C TYR A 40 7.30 6.99 -2.49
N PRO A 41 8.17 6.11 -3.03
CA PRO A 41 9.54 6.48 -3.41
C PRO A 41 9.61 7.67 -4.38
N GLU A 42 8.67 7.76 -5.32
CA GLU A 42 8.57 8.86 -6.29
C GLU A 42 8.32 10.21 -5.59
N LEU A 43 7.53 10.21 -4.52
CA LEU A 43 7.24 11.42 -3.72
C LEU A 43 8.35 11.72 -2.71
N ALA A 44 8.99 10.69 -2.16
CA ALA A 44 10.07 10.85 -1.20
C ALA A 44 11.26 11.62 -1.79
N PHE A 45 11.50 11.50 -3.10
CA PHE A 45 12.50 12.30 -3.81
C PHE A 45 12.23 13.81 -3.72
N TYR A 46 10.96 14.23 -3.74
CA TYR A 46 10.55 15.64 -3.69
C TYR A 46 10.33 16.16 -2.27
N PHE A 47 9.74 15.31 -1.41
CA PHE A 47 9.16 15.75 -0.14
C PHE A 47 9.85 15.15 1.09
N GLY A 48 10.80 14.22 0.91
CA GLY A 48 11.49 13.53 2.00
C GLY A 48 10.51 12.90 2.98
N ASP A 49 10.66 13.21 4.26
CA ASP A 49 9.79 12.67 5.33
C ASP A 49 8.39 13.31 5.38
N ASN A 50 8.12 14.33 4.55
CA ASN A 50 6.82 15.03 4.56
C ASN A 50 5.78 14.43 3.60
N VAL A 51 6.07 13.32 2.93
CA VAL A 51 5.21 12.71 1.91
C VAL A 51 3.75 12.60 2.35
N GLU A 52 3.47 12.10 3.55
CA GLU A 52 2.10 11.93 4.04
C GLU A 52 1.35 13.28 4.16
N ARG A 53 2.02 14.30 4.70
CA ARG A 53 1.45 15.65 4.83
C ARG A 53 1.21 16.30 3.47
N VAL A 54 2.10 16.07 2.52
CA VAL A 54 1.96 16.59 1.17
C VAL A 54 0.83 15.89 0.44
N LEU A 55 0.70 14.56 0.55
CA LEU A 55 -0.42 13.81 -0.02
C LEU A 55 -1.77 14.28 0.51
N ASP A 56 -1.89 14.51 1.82
CA ASP A 56 -3.09 15.10 2.43
C ASP A 56 -3.39 16.50 1.87
N THR A 57 -2.35 17.32 1.68
CA THR A 57 -2.49 18.65 1.05
C THR A 57 -2.97 18.54 -0.40
N LEU A 58 -2.32 17.71 -1.23
CA LEU A 58 -2.67 17.50 -2.63
C LEU A 58 -4.10 16.96 -2.78
N GLN A 59 -4.53 16.07 -1.89
CA GLN A 59 -5.88 15.53 -1.89
C GLN A 59 -6.92 16.58 -1.50
N LYS A 60 -6.68 17.33 -0.39
CA LYS A 60 -7.53 18.46 0.02
C LYS A 60 -7.61 19.53 -1.06
N ASP A 61 -6.53 19.68 -1.81
CA ASP A 61 -6.47 20.67 -2.88
C ASP A 61 -7.12 20.23 -4.19
N GLY A 62 -7.56 18.97 -4.28
CA GLY A 62 -8.13 18.39 -5.48
C GLY A 62 -7.10 18.19 -6.58
N ILE A 63 -5.82 18.08 -6.21
CA ILE A 63 -4.72 17.82 -7.14
C ILE A 63 -4.64 16.35 -7.50
N VAL A 64 -4.91 15.50 -6.51
CA VAL A 64 -4.92 14.05 -6.66
C VAL A 64 -6.21 13.46 -6.07
N ARG A 65 -6.64 12.33 -6.62
CA ARG A 65 -7.63 11.43 -6.01
C ARG A 65 -6.95 10.17 -5.51
N ALA A 66 -7.30 9.78 -4.29
CA ALA A 66 -6.82 8.56 -3.67
C ALA A 66 -7.76 7.38 -4.02
N TYR A 67 -7.17 6.25 -4.40
CA TYR A 67 -7.87 4.99 -4.65
C TYR A 67 -7.25 3.89 -3.80
N VAL A 68 -8.06 3.15 -3.08
CA VAL A 68 -7.58 2.02 -2.27
C VAL A 68 -7.03 0.95 -3.20
N VAL A 69 -5.79 0.54 -2.98
CA VAL A 69 -5.13 -0.57 -3.71
C VAL A 69 -4.86 -1.77 -2.82
N ASP A 70 -4.75 -1.55 -1.52
CA ASP A 70 -4.53 -2.61 -0.54
C ASP A 70 -5.02 -2.17 0.85
N ARG A 71 -4.99 -3.09 1.81
CA ARG A 71 -5.17 -2.80 3.23
C ARG A 71 -4.17 -3.58 4.06
N VAL A 72 -3.48 -2.89 4.95
CA VAL A 72 -2.41 -3.47 5.78
C VAL A 72 -2.84 -3.58 7.23
N LEU A 73 -2.33 -4.63 7.89
CA LEU A 73 -2.48 -4.79 9.33
C LEU A 73 -1.37 -4.01 10.03
N ARG A 74 -1.74 -3.28 11.09
CA ARG A 74 -0.80 -2.61 11.98
C ARG A 74 -1.02 -3.03 13.42
N CYS A 75 0.08 -3.12 14.15
CA CYS A 75 0.04 -3.34 15.59
C CYS A 75 -0.76 -2.20 16.24
N PRO A 76 -1.81 -2.50 17.03
CA PRO A 76 -2.60 -1.45 17.66
C PRO A 76 -1.79 -0.60 18.66
N ASP A 77 -0.75 -1.19 19.25
CA ASP A 77 0.12 -0.57 20.25
C ASP A 77 1.17 0.38 19.62
N CYS A 78 1.98 -0.11 18.68
CA CYS A 78 3.09 0.69 18.11
C CYS A 78 2.93 1.10 16.64
N GLY A 79 1.88 0.66 15.93
CA GLY A 79 1.59 1.07 14.55
C GLY A 79 2.45 0.42 13.45
N THR A 80 3.42 -0.43 13.78
CA THR A 80 4.22 -1.16 12.78
C THR A 80 3.39 -2.20 12.02
N MET A 81 3.76 -2.47 10.77
CA MET A 81 3.23 -3.60 9.98
C MET A 81 4.05 -4.88 10.16
N ASN A 82 5.18 -4.82 10.90
CA ASN A 82 6.05 -5.96 11.12
C ASN A 82 5.42 -6.93 12.15
N ILE A 83 4.54 -7.78 11.64
CA ILE A 83 3.65 -8.63 12.42
C ILE A 83 3.80 -10.08 11.94
N ARG A 84 3.93 -11.01 12.88
CA ARG A 84 3.86 -12.45 12.60
C ARG A 84 2.52 -13.01 13.01
N THR A 85 1.92 -13.83 12.16
CA THR A 85 0.71 -14.60 12.49
C THR A 85 1.07 -15.92 13.17
N ARG A 86 0.26 -16.34 14.14
CA ARG A 86 0.42 -17.58 14.90
C ARG A 86 -0.93 -18.27 15.08
N TYR A 87 -0.97 -19.56 14.75
CA TYR A 87 -2.09 -20.44 15.01
C TYR A 87 -2.01 -21.01 16.43
N LEU A 88 -3.14 -21.04 17.12
CA LEU A 88 -3.27 -21.47 18.50
C LEU A 88 -4.35 -22.55 18.62
N CYS A 89 -4.09 -23.51 19.50
CA CYS A 89 -5.07 -24.52 19.89
C CYS A 89 -6.29 -23.84 20.54
N PRO A 90 -7.52 -24.12 20.08
CA PRO A 90 -8.72 -23.55 20.68
C PRO A 90 -8.97 -24.04 22.12
N SER A 91 -8.48 -25.23 22.47
CA SER A 91 -8.61 -25.88 23.79
C SER A 91 -7.61 -25.34 24.81
N CYS A 92 -6.30 -25.44 24.55
CA CYS A 92 -5.26 -25.08 25.54
C CYS A 92 -4.50 -23.78 25.21
N LYS A 93 -4.79 -23.12 24.09
CA LYS A 93 -4.09 -21.90 23.60
C LYS A 93 -2.61 -22.08 23.25
N SER A 94 -2.08 -23.30 23.26
CA SER A 94 -0.74 -23.57 22.77
C SER A 94 -0.59 -23.24 21.28
N PHE A 95 0.57 -22.72 20.89
CA PHE A 95 0.94 -22.52 19.50
C PHE A 95 1.53 -23.76 18.83
N ASN A 96 1.80 -24.80 19.62
CA ASN A 96 2.40 -26.06 19.18
C ASN A 96 1.32 -26.93 18.52
N VAL A 97 0.88 -26.47 17.34
CA VAL A 97 -0.19 -27.08 16.55
C VAL A 97 0.33 -27.34 15.14
N GLU A 98 -0.06 -28.45 14.56
CA GLU A 98 0.34 -28.84 13.21
C GLU A 98 -0.85 -29.26 12.37
N LYS A 99 -0.81 -28.91 11.08
CA LYS A 99 -1.80 -29.39 10.11
C LYS A 99 -1.46 -30.83 9.74
N VAL A 100 -2.37 -31.75 10.03
CA VAL A 100 -2.20 -33.20 9.86
C VAL A 100 -3.25 -33.76 8.91
N SER A 101 -2.92 -34.85 8.22
CA SER A 101 -3.89 -35.58 7.40
C SER A 101 -4.85 -36.37 8.28
N LEU A 102 -6.13 -36.36 7.94
CA LEU A 102 -7.13 -37.23 8.54
C LEU A 102 -7.22 -38.52 7.71
N ILE A 103 -6.87 -39.64 8.34
CA ILE A 103 -6.75 -40.94 7.69
C ILE A 103 -7.90 -41.84 8.15
N GLU A 104 -8.57 -42.45 7.18
CA GLU A 104 -9.51 -43.54 7.40
C GLU A 104 -8.84 -44.87 7.04
N HIS A 105 -8.84 -45.81 7.98
CA HIS A 105 -8.46 -47.19 7.71
C HIS A 105 -9.70 -47.98 7.25
N LEU A 106 -9.75 -48.32 5.96
CA LEU A 106 -10.90 -48.90 5.27
C LEU A 106 -11.28 -50.28 5.82
N MET A 107 -10.30 -51.04 6.34
CA MET A 107 -10.54 -52.40 6.86
C MET A 107 -11.29 -52.43 8.21
N CYS A 108 -11.19 -51.38 9.03
CA CYS A 108 -11.85 -51.35 10.35
C CYS A 108 -12.60 -50.04 10.68
N GLY A 109 -12.70 -49.14 9.70
CA GLY A 109 -13.36 -47.84 9.82
C GLY A 109 -12.76 -46.89 10.86
N TYR A 110 -11.51 -47.10 11.28
CA TYR A 110 -10.87 -46.18 12.22
C TYR A 110 -10.50 -44.89 11.50
N ILE A 111 -10.93 -43.76 12.04
CA ILE A 111 -10.58 -42.43 11.58
C ILE A 111 -9.74 -41.76 12.65
N GLY A 112 -8.57 -41.26 12.26
CA GLY A 112 -7.67 -40.53 13.16
C GLY A 112 -6.69 -39.67 12.37
N SER A 113 -5.99 -38.79 13.07
CA SER A 113 -4.91 -38.01 12.48
C SER A 113 -3.76 -38.92 12.05
N SER A 114 -2.93 -38.47 11.11
CA SER A 114 -1.69 -39.15 10.72
C SER A 114 -0.72 -39.36 11.89
N MET A 115 -0.85 -38.60 12.99
CA MET A 115 -0.07 -38.79 14.22
C MET A 115 -0.58 -39.94 15.08
N SER A 116 -1.88 -40.25 14.99
CA SER A 116 -2.49 -41.34 15.76
C SER A 116 -2.07 -42.74 15.27
N PHE A 117 -1.61 -42.85 14.02
CA PHE A 117 -1.11 -44.10 13.45
C PHE A 117 0.33 -44.32 13.89
N LYS A 118 0.58 -45.45 14.59
CA LYS A 118 1.91 -45.78 15.10
C LYS A 118 2.86 -45.97 13.93
N LYS A 119 4.00 -45.27 13.96
CA LYS A 119 5.08 -45.45 12.98
C LYS A 119 6.10 -46.44 13.55
N ILE A 120 6.23 -47.60 12.92
CA ILE A 120 7.25 -48.61 13.23
C ILE A 120 8.05 -48.83 11.95
N GLU A 121 9.34 -48.48 11.97
CA GLU A 121 10.17 -48.43 10.76
C GLU A 121 9.47 -47.59 9.67
N ASP A 122 9.28 -48.14 8.47
CA ASP A 122 8.59 -47.49 7.35
C ASP A 122 7.08 -47.82 7.30
N GLN A 123 6.52 -48.40 8.35
CA GLN A 123 5.13 -48.86 8.40
C GLN A 123 4.26 -47.98 9.29
N GLN A 124 3.04 -47.68 8.81
CA GLN A 124 1.99 -47.07 9.63
C GLN A 124 1.02 -48.16 10.12
N ILE A 125 0.75 -48.18 11.41
CA ILE A 125 -0.07 -49.21 12.04
C ILE A 125 -1.32 -48.58 12.63
N CYS A 126 -2.49 -49.14 12.28
CA CYS A 126 -3.76 -48.72 12.84
C CYS A 126 -3.79 -48.96 14.36
N PRO A 127 -4.02 -47.93 15.19
CA PRO A 127 -4.02 -48.08 16.64
C PRO A 127 -5.22 -48.92 17.13
N ARG A 128 -6.28 -49.04 16.33
CA ARG A 128 -7.50 -49.77 16.68
C ARG A 128 -7.38 -51.28 16.49
N CYS A 129 -6.79 -51.73 15.39
CA CYS A 129 -6.76 -53.16 15.03
C CYS A 129 -5.35 -53.73 14.85
N GLY A 130 -4.30 -52.91 14.98
CA GLY A 130 -2.90 -53.33 14.88
C GLY A 130 -2.45 -53.73 13.47
N ARG A 131 -3.29 -53.56 12.45
CA ARG A 131 -2.92 -53.86 11.05
C ARG A 131 -2.12 -52.72 10.44
N THR A 132 -1.12 -53.10 9.63
CA THR A 132 -0.34 -52.16 8.83
C THR A 132 -1.16 -51.60 7.67
N LEU A 133 -1.06 -50.30 7.46
CA LEU A 133 -1.57 -49.56 6.31
C LEU A 133 -0.59 -49.79 5.14
N LYS A 134 -0.93 -50.69 4.20
CA LYS A 134 -0.03 -51.03 3.09
C LYS A 134 -0.36 -50.24 1.83
N THR A 135 -1.62 -50.26 1.41
CA THR A 135 -2.04 -49.77 0.09
C THR A 135 -3.07 -48.65 0.23
N LEU A 136 -2.70 -47.45 -0.23
CA LEU A 136 -3.61 -46.31 -0.30
C LEU A 136 -4.77 -46.62 -1.28
N GLY A 137 -6.00 -46.28 -0.90
CA GLY A 137 -7.23 -46.54 -1.66
C GLY A 137 -7.82 -47.94 -1.46
N VAL A 138 -7.08 -48.88 -0.86
CA VAL A 138 -7.54 -50.25 -0.58
C VAL A 138 -7.60 -50.50 0.92
N ASP A 139 -6.47 -50.30 1.62
CA ASP A 139 -6.38 -50.51 3.07
C ASP A 139 -6.74 -49.25 3.85
N TRP A 140 -6.41 -48.07 3.30
CA TRP A 140 -6.63 -46.78 3.94
C TRP A 140 -6.78 -45.66 2.91
N ARG A 141 -7.35 -44.52 3.30
CA ARG A 141 -7.42 -43.31 2.48
C ARG A 141 -7.28 -42.06 3.33
N ILE A 142 -6.81 -40.98 2.71
CA ILE A 142 -6.86 -39.64 3.29
C ILE A 142 -8.25 -39.06 2.98
N ILE A 143 -8.97 -38.67 4.02
CA ILE A 143 -10.34 -38.11 3.92
C ILE A 143 -10.38 -36.60 4.17
N GLY A 144 -9.26 -36.01 4.57
CA GLY A 144 -9.14 -34.56 4.78
C GLY A 144 -7.86 -34.18 5.50
N SER A 145 -7.85 -32.98 6.04
CA SER A 145 -6.81 -32.48 6.94
C SER A 145 -7.45 -31.74 8.10
N THR A 146 -6.87 -31.87 9.29
CA THR A 146 -7.26 -31.15 10.50
C THR A 146 -6.01 -30.55 11.15
N PHE A 147 -6.14 -29.83 12.26
CA PHE A 147 -5.01 -29.51 13.13
C PHE A 147 -5.02 -30.41 14.35
N GLU A 148 -3.83 -30.75 14.84
CA GLU A 148 -3.64 -31.43 16.12
C GLU A 148 -2.67 -30.63 16.99
N CYS A 149 -3.00 -30.48 18.27
CA CYS A 149 -2.13 -29.83 19.23
C CYS A 149 -1.19 -30.85 19.88
N TYR A 150 0.11 -30.62 19.76
CA TYR A 150 1.14 -31.47 20.39
C TYR A 150 1.12 -31.42 21.92
N ASP A 151 0.63 -30.34 22.52
CA ASP A 151 0.66 -30.17 23.97
C ASP A 151 -0.55 -30.79 24.67
N CYS A 152 -1.69 -30.94 23.99
CA CYS A 152 -2.92 -31.48 24.60
C CYS A 152 -3.66 -32.55 23.78
N GLY A 153 -3.19 -32.87 22.56
CA GLY A 153 -3.81 -33.84 21.65
C GLY A 153 -5.16 -33.41 21.07
N TYR A 154 -5.63 -32.18 21.33
CA TYR A 154 -6.92 -31.73 20.81
C TYR A 154 -6.85 -31.55 19.29
N MET A 155 -7.80 -32.17 18.58
CA MET A 155 -7.98 -32.03 17.14
C MET A 155 -9.06 -30.99 16.82
N PHE A 156 -8.82 -30.16 15.80
CA PHE A 156 -9.71 -29.06 15.42
C PHE A 156 -9.41 -28.59 14.00
N ASP A 157 -10.43 -28.12 13.27
CA ASP A 157 -10.23 -27.69 11.88
C ASP A 157 -9.84 -26.21 11.75
N GLU A 158 -10.31 -25.37 12.68
CA GLU A 158 -10.06 -23.93 12.68
C GLU A 158 -9.17 -23.52 13.87
N PRO A 159 -7.89 -23.19 13.64
CA PRO A 159 -7.03 -22.65 14.68
C PRO A 159 -7.51 -21.25 15.10
N LYS A 160 -7.32 -20.92 16.37
CA LYS A 160 -7.41 -19.52 16.79
C LYS A 160 -6.22 -18.76 16.21
N VAL A 161 -6.48 -17.66 15.53
CA VAL A 161 -5.43 -16.82 14.95
C VAL A 161 -5.06 -15.72 15.93
N SER A 162 -3.76 -15.54 16.14
CA SER A 162 -3.19 -14.42 16.89
C SER A 162 -2.07 -13.78 16.09
N HIS A 163 -1.82 -12.51 16.36
CA HIS A 163 -0.72 -11.75 15.80
C HIS A 163 0.30 -11.43 16.90
N ILE A 164 1.56 -11.35 16.51
CA ILE A 164 2.66 -10.93 17.37
C ILE A 164 3.40 -9.81 16.65
N CYS A 165 3.43 -8.65 17.28
CA CYS A 165 4.26 -7.54 16.85
C CYS A 165 5.73 -7.91 17.05
N ILE A 166 6.53 -7.91 15.99
CA ILE A 166 7.94 -8.32 16.06
C ILE A 166 8.77 -7.33 16.89
N PRO A 167 8.61 -5.99 16.75
CA PRO A 167 9.38 -5.03 17.54
C PRO A 167 9.16 -5.07 19.06
N ASN A 168 7.95 -5.37 19.54
CA ASN A 168 7.62 -5.24 20.98
C ASN A 168 6.94 -6.47 21.60
N ASN A 169 6.81 -7.58 20.86
CA ASN A 169 6.15 -8.81 21.28
C ASN A 169 4.68 -8.67 21.71
N HIS A 170 4.03 -7.53 21.41
CA HIS A 170 2.61 -7.36 21.70
C HIS A 170 1.80 -8.43 20.97
N VAL A 171 1.01 -9.20 21.72
CA VAL A 171 0.12 -10.24 21.21
C VAL A 171 -1.29 -9.68 21.10
N PHE A 172 -1.90 -9.76 19.93
CA PHE A 172 -3.23 -9.22 19.68
C PHE A 172 -4.02 -10.11 18.72
N GLU A 173 -5.35 -9.96 18.73
CA GLU A 173 -6.24 -10.72 17.86
C GLU A 173 -6.45 -9.99 16.53
N PRO A 174 -6.74 -10.71 15.42
CA PRO A 174 -7.08 -10.09 14.13
C PRO A 174 -8.15 -9.00 14.24
N THR A 175 -9.15 -9.19 15.09
CA THR A 175 -10.26 -8.26 15.37
C THR A 175 -9.83 -6.96 16.04
N THR A 176 -8.69 -6.97 16.74
CA THR A 176 -8.12 -5.80 17.43
C THR A 176 -7.01 -5.12 16.61
N SER A 177 -6.65 -5.68 15.46
CA SER A 177 -5.67 -5.08 14.55
C SER A 177 -6.18 -3.77 13.96
N LYS A 178 -5.29 -2.80 13.77
CA LYS A 178 -5.58 -1.64 12.93
C LYS A 178 -5.53 -2.10 11.47
N TYR A 179 -6.65 -2.03 10.76
CA TYR A 179 -6.78 -2.45 9.36
C TYR A 179 -6.93 -1.24 8.44
N GLU A 180 -5.79 -0.72 7.99
CA GLU A 180 -5.70 0.59 7.34
C GLU A 180 -5.62 0.45 5.83
N ALA A 181 -6.29 1.36 5.12
CA ALA A 181 -6.23 1.42 3.67
C ALA A 181 -4.88 1.99 3.19
N VAL A 182 -4.37 1.38 2.12
CA VAL A 182 -3.23 1.85 1.36
C VAL A 182 -3.73 2.36 0.02
N TYR A 183 -3.23 3.52 -0.39
CA TYR A 183 -3.78 4.26 -1.51
C TYR A 183 -2.76 4.35 -2.66
N LYS A 184 -3.25 4.31 -3.89
CA LYS A 184 -2.59 5.00 -5.00
C LYS A 184 -3.20 6.38 -5.18
N TYR A 185 -2.44 7.31 -5.72
CA TYR A 185 -2.90 8.67 -5.98
C TYR A 185 -2.84 8.96 -7.46
N VAL A 186 -3.99 9.28 -8.05
CA VAL A 186 -4.10 9.66 -9.46
C VAL A 186 -4.20 11.17 -9.56
N ILE A 187 -3.39 11.79 -10.39
CA ILE A 187 -3.43 13.24 -10.63
C ILE A 187 -4.71 13.56 -11.40
N GLU A 188 -5.43 14.60 -10.99
CA GLU A 188 -6.64 15.04 -11.68
C GLU A 188 -6.33 15.47 -13.13
N GLU A 189 -7.18 15.08 -14.07
CA GLU A 189 -7.02 15.39 -15.48
C GLU A 189 -6.97 16.92 -15.74
N GLU A 190 -7.78 17.71 -15.00
CA GLU A 190 -7.74 19.17 -15.08
C GLU A 190 -6.35 19.72 -14.69
N VAL A 191 -5.68 19.12 -13.71
CA VAL A 191 -4.33 19.52 -13.31
C VAL A 191 -3.34 19.18 -14.41
N LEU A 192 -3.35 17.94 -14.90
CA LEU A 192 -2.46 17.51 -15.99
C LEU A 192 -2.62 18.39 -17.24
N LYS A 193 -3.86 18.79 -17.55
CA LYS A 193 -4.15 19.73 -18.64
C LYS A 193 -3.54 21.12 -18.40
N LEU A 194 -3.65 21.66 -17.18
CA LEU A 194 -3.05 22.96 -16.87
C LEU A 194 -1.51 22.90 -16.92
N VAL A 195 -0.91 21.80 -16.45
CA VAL A 195 0.54 21.59 -16.56
C VAL A 195 0.95 21.49 -18.03
N SER A 196 0.24 20.72 -18.86
CA SER A 196 0.53 20.57 -20.28
C SER A 196 0.39 21.87 -21.08
N GLU A 197 -0.51 22.76 -20.68
CA GLU A 197 -0.67 24.11 -21.24
C GLU A 197 0.41 25.11 -20.76
N GLY A 198 1.36 24.64 -19.94
CA GLY A 198 2.48 25.44 -19.43
C GLY A 198 2.09 26.38 -18.29
N TYR A 199 1.01 26.11 -17.56
CA TYR A 199 0.54 27.01 -16.52
C TYR A 199 1.56 27.22 -15.39
N LEU A 200 2.19 26.14 -14.91
CA LEU A 200 3.14 26.17 -13.79
C LEU A 200 4.44 26.90 -14.17
N ILE A 201 5.05 26.57 -15.31
CA ILE A 201 6.19 27.33 -15.83
C ILE A 201 5.84 28.80 -16.06
N ASN A 202 4.65 29.10 -16.59
CA ASN A 202 4.26 30.48 -16.84
C ASN A 202 4.07 31.26 -15.54
N ALA A 203 3.41 30.68 -14.54
CA ALA A 203 3.28 31.26 -13.22
C ALA A 203 4.65 31.47 -12.55
N THR A 204 5.62 30.57 -12.80
CA THR A 204 6.98 30.68 -12.27
C THR A 204 7.71 31.89 -12.87
N VAL A 205 7.67 32.04 -14.20
CA VAL A 205 8.25 33.20 -14.88
C VAL A 205 7.57 34.50 -14.44
N ALA A 206 6.24 34.50 -14.34
CA ALA A 206 5.48 35.64 -13.86
C ALA A 206 5.93 36.06 -12.44
N HIS A 207 6.07 35.11 -11.53
CA HIS A 207 6.51 35.38 -10.16
C HIS A 207 7.94 35.96 -10.11
N VAL A 208 8.86 35.43 -10.92
CA VAL A 208 10.24 35.96 -11.00
C VAL A 208 10.25 37.39 -11.53
N LEU A 209 9.44 37.69 -12.55
CA LEU A 209 9.32 39.05 -13.09
C LEU A 209 8.72 40.02 -12.06
N GLU A 210 7.69 39.60 -11.32
CA GLU A 210 7.11 40.37 -10.20
C GLU A 210 8.17 40.68 -9.13
N ASP A 211 8.99 39.70 -8.73
CA ASP A 211 10.07 39.88 -7.75
C ASP A 211 11.16 40.85 -8.24
N LEU A 212 11.38 40.92 -9.56
CA LEU A 212 12.27 41.89 -10.21
C LEU A 212 11.62 43.28 -10.38
N GLY A 213 10.37 43.44 -9.95
CA GLY A 213 9.62 44.70 -9.98
C GLY A 213 8.95 45.01 -11.31
N PHE A 214 8.72 44.02 -12.17
CA PHE A 214 7.89 44.17 -13.35
C PHE A 214 6.42 44.06 -12.98
N LYS A 215 5.57 44.85 -13.65
CA LYS A 215 4.13 44.61 -13.69
C LYS A 215 3.85 43.53 -14.73
N VAL A 216 3.34 42.39 -14.29
CA VAL A 216 3.11 41.23 -15.17
C VAL A 216 1.66 41.15 -15.63
N THR A 217 1.46 40.82 -16.90
CA THR A 217 0.16 40.50 -17.51
C THR A 217 0.22 39.10 -18.12
N ILE A 218 -0.72 38.23 -17.75
CA ILE A 218 -0.89 36.89 -18.35
C ILE A 218 -1.75 37.03 -19.61
N GLU A 219 -1.38 36.33 -20.69
CA GLU A 219 -2.02 36.45 -22.01
C GLU A 219 -2.02 37.90 -22.54
N GLY A 220 -0.91 38.61 -22.30
CA GLY A 220 -0.73 40.01 -22.67
C GLY A 220 -0.69 40.23 -24.18
N ILE A 221 -1.18 41.40 -24.60
CA ILE A 221 -1.14 41.86 -25.99
C ILE A 221 -0.27 43.11 -26.06
N LEU A 222 0.66 43.12 -27.00
CA LEU A 222 1.52 44.27 -27.28
C LEU A 222 1.41 44.65 -28.75
N LYS A 223 1.14 45.92 -29.02
CA LYS A 223 1.10 46.45 -30.39
C LYS A 223 2.51 46.74 -30.87
N GLY A 224 2.91 46.08 -31.95
CA GLY A 224 4.21 46.29 -32.59
C GLY A 224 4.29 47.64 -33.30
N LEU A 225 5.51 48.05 -33.69
CA LEU A 225 5.73 49.28 -34.46
C LEU A 225 5.00 49.30 -35.80
N SER A 226 4.67 48.12 -36.35
CA SER A 226 3.85 47.94 -37.55
C SER A 226 2.34 48.15 -37.31
N GLY A 227 1.92 48.34 -36.06
CA GLY A 227 0.52 48.43 -35.66
C GLY A 227 -0.18 47.07 -35.43
N VAL A 228 0.53 45.95 -35.62
CA VAL A 228 0.00 44.58 -35.43
C VAL A 228 0.01 44.20 -33.94
N ASP A 229 -1.06 43.56 -33.49
CA ASP A 229 -1.16 43.04 -32.13
C ASP A 229 -0.45 41.69 -32.01
N HIS A 230 0.54 41.62 -31.11
CA HIS A 230 1.27 40.40 -30.78
C HIS A 230 0.82 39.89 -29.41
N ARG A 231 0.51 38.59 -29.33
CA ARG A 231 0.06 37.95 -28.10
C ARG A 231 1.20 37.16 -27.47
N PHE A 232 1.41 37.38 -26.18
CA PHE A 232 2.42 36.70 -25.39
C PHE A 232 1.77 36.00 -24.20
N LYS A 233 2.31 34.83 -23.83
CA LYS A 233 1.84 34.10 -22.64
C LYS A 233 2.03 34.91 -21.36
N ILE A 234 3.14 35.64 -21.29
CA ILE A 234 3.51 36.52 -20.19
C ILE A 234 4.11 37.78 -20.78
N LEU A 235 3.73 38.91 -20.21
CA LEU A 235 4.27 40.22 -20.55
C LEU A 235 4.65 40.94 -19.25
N GLY A 236 5.92 41.25 -19.06
CA GLY A 236 6.42 42.06 -17.95
C GLY A 236 6.74 43.47 -18.40
N VAL A 237 6.22 44.49 -17.72
CA VAL A 237 6.51 45.91 -18.01
C VAL A 237 7.10 46.59 -16.78
N LYS A 238 8.23 47.26 -16.95
CA LYS A 238 8.88 48.08 -15.92
C LYS A 238 9.47 49.33 -16.56
N GLU A 239 8.87 50.49 -16.27
CA GLU A 239 9.21 51.76 -16.95
C GLU A 239 9.15 51.58 -18.48
N ASP A 240 10.24 51.84 -19.18
CA ASP A 240 10.33 51.69 -20.65
C ASP A 240 10.78 50.28 -21.09
N LYS A 241 10.99 49.34 -20.16
CA LYS A 241 11.41 47.97 -20.47
C LYS A 241 10.23 47.03 -20.53
N VAL A 242 10.21 46.20 -21.58
CA VAL A 242 9.24 45.13 -21.79
C VAL A 242 10.00 43.81 -21.97
N VAL A 243 9.58 42.77 -21.23
CA VAL A 243 10.11 41.40 -21.28
C VAL A 243 8.97 40.42 -21.51
#